data_AF-A0A7C5H4K6-F1
#
_entry.id   AF-A0A7C5H4K6-F1
#
_cell.length_a   1.000
_cell.length_b   1.000
_cell.length_c   1.000
_cell.angle_alpha   90.00
_cell.angle_beta   90.00
_cell.angle_gamma   90.00
#
_symmetry.space_group_name_H-M   'P 1'
#
loop_
_entity.id
_entity.type
_entity.pdbx_description
1 polymer ?
#
loop_
_entity_poly.entity_id
_entity_poly.type
_entity_poly.pdbx_seq_one_letter_code
_entity_poly.pdbx_strand_id
1 'polypeptide(L)'
;MKIHVSIVEDNDQVRESLARLINLSDGFKCVSQHRDGESALKEIPSVKPDVVLMDINLPGMNGVECVRQLKLLVPETQIVMLTVYENTELIFSALAAGATGYLLKQTPPDELLNAIRDVYKGGSPMSSHIARKVVAAFQQNYPVTQNTEEVKLTPREEQILDLLAKG
;
A
#
# COMPACT_ATOMS: atom_id res chain seq x y z
N MET A 1 -11.66 -2.96 -23.13
CA MET A 1 -10.55 -2.05 -22.78
C MET A 1 -9.49 -2.88 -22.05
N LYS A 2 -8.20 -2.63 -22.26
CA LYS A 2 -7.12 -3.36 -21.57
C LYS A 2 -6.61 -2.53 -20.39
N ILE A 3 -6.36 -3.17 -19.26
CA ILE A 3 -5.68 -2.57 -18.11
C ILE A 3 -4.18 -2.53 -18.42
N HIS A 4 -3.61 -1.34 -18.42
CA HIS A 4 -2.19 -1.08 -18.66
C HIS A 4 -1.41 -1.24 -17.35
N VAL A 5 -0.50 -2.21 -17.33
CA VAL A 5 0.29 -2.56 -16.14
C VAL A 5 1.76 -2.29 -16.40
N SER A 6 2.42 -1.63 -15.46
CA SER A 6 3.88 -1.51 -15.41
C SER A 6 4.44 -2.36 -14.27
N ILE A 7 5.64 -2.92 -14.46
CA ILE A 7 6.30 -3.75 -13.45
C ILE A 7 7.61 -3.07 -13.04
N VAL A 8 7.89 -3.01 -11.74
CA VAL A 8 9.16 -2.60 -11.16
C VAL A 8 9.66 -3.72 -10.25
N GLU A 9 10.68 -4.46 -10.73
CA GLU A 9 11.19 -5.68 -10.11
C GLU A 9 12.65 -5.87 -10.53
N ASP A 10 13.57 -6.06 -9.59
CA ASP A 10 15.00 -6.19 -9.89
C ASP A 10 15.37 -7.60 -10.40
N ASN A 11 14.63 -8.63 -9.97
CA ASN A 11 14.83 -9.99 -10.43
C ASN A 11 14.30 -10.19 -11.86
N ASP A 12 15.21 -10.34 -12.82
CA ASP A 12 14.90 -10.48 -14.25
C ASP A 12 13.91 -11.64 -14.53
N GLN A 13 14.09 -12.80 -13.89
CA GLN A 13 13.22 -13.96 -14.09
C GLN A 13 11.79 -13.69 -13.58
N VAL A 14 11.65 -13.05 -12.42
CA VAL A 14 10.34 -12.70 -11.86
C VAL A 14 9.66 -11.64 -12.74
N ARG A 15 10.40 -10.60 -13.14
CA ARG A 15 9.88 -9.51 -13.98
C ARG A 15 9.38 -10.02 -15.34
N GLU A 16 10.15 -10.88 -16.00
CA GLU A 16 9.76 -11.50 -17.28
C GLU A 16 8.55 -12.43 -17.13
N SER A 17 8.49 -13.21 -16.04
CA SER A 17 7.37 -14.09 -15.74
C SER A 17 6.06 -13.29 -15.54
N LEU A 18 6.13 -12.20 -14.77
CA LEU A 18 5.00 -11.29 -14.56
C LEU A 18 4.55 -10.64 -15.87
N ALA A 19 5.50 -10.13 -16.67
CA ALA A 19 5.18 -9.50 -17.94
C ALA A 19 4.51 -10.50 -18.90
N ARG A 20 4.97 -11.75 -18.92
CA ARG A 20 4.38 -12.84 -19.70
C ARG A 20 2.96 -13.14 -19.22
N LEU A 21 2.76 -13.32 -17.91
CA LEU A 21 1.43 -13.56 -17.32
C LEU A 21 0.44 -12.47 -17.72
N ILE A 22 0.82 -11.19 -17.55
CA ILE A 22 -0.03 -10.05 -17.88
C ILE A 22 -0.35 -10.02 -19.38
N ASN A 23 0.65 -10.19 -20.26
CA ASN A 23 0.43 -10.10 -21.70
C ASN A 23 -0.36 -11.26 -22.30
N LEU A 24 -0.29 -12.46 -21.70
CA LEU A 24 -1.08 -13.62 -22.12
C LEU A 24 -2.52 -13.60 -21.58
N SER A 25 -2.80 -12.73 -20.61
CA SER A 25 -4.11 -12.66 -19.96
C SER A 25 -5.04 -11.68 -20.67
N ASP A 26 -6.27 -12.13 -20.95
CA ASP A 26 -7.27 -11.28 -21.59
C ASP A 26 -7.64 -10.07 -20.73
N GLY A 27 -7.66 -8.91 -21.38
CA GLY A 27 -7.99 -7.63 -20.74
C GLY A 27 -6.80 -6.91 -20.09
N PHE A 28 -5.56 -7.38 -20.27
CA PHE A 28 -4.37 -6.71 -19.73
C PHE A 28 -3.32 -6.44 -20.81
N LYS A 29 -2.38 -5.55 -20.49
CA LYS A 29 -1.17 -5.30 -21.29
C LYS A 29 -0.05 -4.80 -20.38
N CYS A 30 1.11 -5.44 -20.45
CA CYS A 30 2.32 -4.91 -19.84
C CYS A 30 2.86 -3.77 -20.72
N VAL A 31 2.90 -2.54 -20.20
CA VAL A 31 3.28 -1.34 -20.96
C VAL A 31 4.70 -0.87 -20.70
N SER A 32 5.30 -1.21 -19.56
CA SER A 32 6.72 -0.98 -19.28
C SER A 32 7.24 -1.94 -18.20
N GLN A 33 8.55 -2.16 -18.18
CA GLN A 33 9.24 -3.00 -17.20
C GLN A 33 10.51 -2.28 -16.74
N HIS A 34 10.72 -2.23 -15.43
CA HIS A 34 11.81 -1.49 -14.79
C HIS A 34 12.52 -2.39 -13.78
N ARG A 35 13.84 -2.22 -13.66
CA ARG A 35 14.66 -3.02 -12.74
C ARG A 35 14.97 -2.31 -11.42
N ASP A 36 14.72 -1.02 -11.38
CA ASP A 36 15.05 -0.13 -10.27
C ASP A 36 14.05 1.03 -10.21
N GLY A 37 14.05 1.74 -9.08
CA GLY A 37 13.10 2.84 -8.86
C GLY A 37 13.41 4.06 -9.74
N GLU A 38 14.68 4.27 -10.09
CA GLU A 38 15.17 5.40 -10.86
C GLU A 38 14.68 5.34 -12.32
N SER A 39 14.78 4.18 -12.97
CA SER A 39 14.22 3.94 -14.30
C SER A 39 12.70 4.06 -14.32
N ALA A 40 12.03 3.53 -13.29
CA ALA A 40 10.60 3.65 -13.11
C ALA A 40 10.15 5.12 -13.01
N LEU A 41 10.82 5.93 -12.18
CA LEU A 41 10.50 7.35 -12.01
C LEU A 41 10.72 8.18 -13.28
N LYS A 42 11.67 7.78 -14.12
CA LYS A 42 11.93 8.46 -15.39
C LYS A 42 10.85 8.22 -16.44
N GLU A 43 10.33 6.99 -16.54
CA GLU A 43 9.48 6.58 -17.66
C GLU A 43 7.98 6.52 -17.32
N ILE A 44 7.61 6.07 -16.11
CA ILE A 44 6.20 5.89 -15.72
C ILE A 44 5.36 7.18 -15.88
N PRO A 45 5.85 8.40 -15.57
CA PRO A 45 5.07 9.63 -15.79
C PRO A 45 4.67 9.88 -17.24
N SER A 46 5.46 9.35 -18.20
CA SER A 46 5.14 9.42 -19.63
C SER A 46 4.24 8.27 -20.08
N VAL A 47 4.44 7.07 -19.52
CA VAL A 47 3.66 5.86 -19.85
C VAL A 47 2.23 5.92 -19.29
N LYS A 48 2.07 6.48 -18.08
CA LYS A 48 0.80 6.60 -17.33
C LYS A 48 0.02 5.27 -17.30
N PRO A 49 0.59 4.20 -16.71
CA PRO A 49 -0.11 2.94 -16.54
C PRO A 49 -1.30 3.11 -15.58
N ASP A 50 -2.30 2.23 -15.73
CA ASP A 50 -3.40 2.14 -14.78
C ASP A 50 -2.92 1.58 -13.44
N VAL A 51 -2.04 0.57 -13.50
CA VAL A 51 -1.51 -0.15 -12.33
C VAL A 51 0.00 -0.33 -12.43
N VAL A 52 0.71 -0.13 -11.32
CA VAL A 52 2.12 -0.49 -11.16
C VAL A 52 2.22 -1.63 -10.14
N LEU A 53 2.89 -2.72 -10.53
CA LEU A 53 3.37 -3.74 -9.60
C LEU A 53 4.77 -3.33 -9.13
N MET A 54 4.93 -3.10 -7.83
CA MET A 54 6.15 -2.55 -7.24
C MET A 54 6.76 -3.54 -6.24
N ASP A 55 7.97 -4.03 -6.51
CA ASP A 55 8.74 -4.71 -5.47
C ASP A 55 9.25 -3.72 -4.41
N ILE A 56 9.43 -4.19 -3.18
CA ILE A 56 9.94 -3.36 -2.09
C ILE A 56 11.47 -3.24 -2.15
N ASN A 57 12.18 -4.32 -2.46
CA ASN A 57 13.62 -4.40 -2.33
C ASN A 57 14.28 -4.23 -3.70
N LEU A 58 14.27 -2.98 -4.16
CA LEU A 58 14.96 -2.57 -5.38
C LEU A 58 16.40 -2.11 -5.06
N PRO A 59 17.34 -2.28 -6.00
CA PRO A 59 18.67 -1.70 -5.87
C PRO A 59 18.60 -0.17 -5.94
N GLY A 60 19.42 0.51 -5.15
CA GLY A 60 19.41 1.97 -5.07
C GLY A 60 18.22 2.46 -4.26
N MET A 61 17.24 3.08 -4.91
CA MET A 61 16.00 3.51 -4.28
C MET A 61 15.09 2.33 -3.93
N ASN A 62 14.68 2.22 -2.68
CA ASN A 62 13.70 1.19 -2.29
C ASN A 62 12.30 1.46 -2.89
N GLY A 63 11.48 0.41 -2.98
CA GLY A 63 10.16 0.50 -3.61
C GLY A 63 9.20 1.44 -2.89
N VAL A 64 9.28 1.57 -1.56
CA VAL A 64 8.43 2.47 -0.77
C VAL A 64 8.69 3.93 -1.11
N GLU A 65 9.96 4.30 -1.24
CA GLU A 65 10.38 5.64 -1.66
C GLU A 65 9.99 5.89 -3.13
N CYS A 66 10.11 4.87 -3.99
CA CYS A 66 9.65 4.97 -5.37
C CYS A 66 8.14 5.22 -5.45
N VAL A 67 7.32 4.53 -4.65
CA VAL A 67 5.87 4.79 -4.52
C VAL A 67 5.63 6.23 -4.12
N ARG A 68 6.29 6.72 -3.07
CA ARG A 68 6.14 8.09 -2.57
C ARG A 68 6.38 9.12 -3.66
N GLN A 69 7.42 8.95 -4.46
CA GLN A 69 7.75 9.87 -5.54
C GLN A 69 6.81 9.72 -6.74
N LEU A 70 6.48 8.48 -7.14
CA LEU A 70 5.56 8.23 -8.25
C LEU A 70 4.16 8.81 -7.97
N LYS A 71 3.63 8.70 -6.76
CA LYS A 71 2.30 9.25 -6.44
C LYS A 71 2.23 10.78 -6.55
N LEU A 72 3.35 11.49 -6.42
CA LEU A 72 3.42 12.93 -6.69
C LEU A 72 3.34 13.26 -8.20
N LEU A 73 3.86 12.36 -9.04
CA LEU A 73 3.95 12.57 -10.49
C LEU A 73 2.73 12.00 -11.25
N VAL A 74 2.17 10.89 -10.76
CA VAL A 74 1.05 10.14 -11.34
C VAL A 74 0.05 9.75 -10.25
N PRO A 75 -0.69 10.72 -9.67
CA PRO A 75 -1.60 10.47 -8.55
C PRO A 75 -2.70 9.45 -8.86
N GLU A 76 -3.15 9.39 -10.11
CA GLU A 76 -4.21 8.47 -10.57
C GLU A 76 -3.73 7.03 -10.76
N THR A 77 -2.42 6.80 -10.93
CA THR A 77 -1.87 5.45 -11.08
C THR A 77 -2.01 4.69 -9.77
N GLN A 78 -2.56 3.49 -9.85
CA GLN A 78 -2.68 2.58 -8.71
C GLN A 78 -1.36 1.84 -8.54
N ILE A 79 -0.85 1.78 -7.30
CA ILE A 79 0.42 1.09 -7.03
C ILE A 79 0.16 -0.04 -6.06
N VAL A 80 0.42 -1.27 -6.50
CA VAL A 80 0.29 -2.48 -5.70
C VAL A 80 1.68 -2.98 -5.37
N MET A 81 2.00 -3.07 -4.09
CA MET A 81 3.23 -3.71 -3.65
C MET A 81 3.13 -5.22 -3.93
N LEU A 82 4.17 -5.80 -4.53
CA LEU A 82 4.27 -7.24 -4.78
C LEU A 82 5.61 -7.74 -4.26
N THR A 83 5.61 -8.33 -3.06
CA THR A 83 6.86 -8.54 -2.31
C THR A 83 6.91 -9.88 -1.57
N VAL A 84 8.09 -10.30 -1.11
CA VAL A 84 8.22 -11.43 -0.18
C VAL A 84 8.09 -11.00 1.29
N TYR A 85 8.18 -9.70 1.56
CA TYR A 85 8.14 -9.18 2.93
C TYR A 85 6.71 -9.09 3.44
N GLU A 86 6.55 -9.42 4.71
CA GLU A 86 5.26 -9.37 5.39
C GLU A 86 5.36 -8.68 6.75
N ASN A 87 6.48 -8.01 7.05
CA ASN A 87 6.60 -7.32 8.33
C ASN A 87 5.70 -6.09 8.37
N THR A 88 5.16 -5.82 9.55
CA THR A 88 4.15 -4.79 9.78
C THR A 88 4.65 -3.39 9.41
N GLU A 89 5.87 -3.03 9.79
CA GLU A 89 6.45 -1.70 9.55
C GLU A 89 6.54 -1.35 8.06
N LEU A 90 6.98 -2.30 7.21
CA LEU A 90 7.05 -2.10 5.76
C LEU A 90 5.65 -2.02 5.14
N ILE A 91 4.68 -2.80 5.62
CA ILE A 91 3.30 -2.72 5.16
C ILE A 91 2.76 -1.30 5.40
N PHE A 92 2.87 -0.79 6.63
CA PHE A 92 2.40 0.56 6.95
C PHE A 92 3.17 1.65 6.23
N SER A 93 4.49 1.51 6.11
CA SER A 93 5.31 2.48 5.37
C SER A 93 4.90 2.56 3.90
N ALA A 94 4.63 1.42 3.25
CA ALA A 94 4.17 1.39 1.87
C ALA A 94 2.77 2.01 1.69
N LEU A 95 1.84 1.67 2.59
CA LEU A 95 0.48 2.25 2.55
C LEU A 95 0.52 3.76 2.81
N ALA A 96 1.31 4.22 3.78
CA ALA A 96 1.50 5.64 4.07
C ALA A 96 2.17 6.41 2.91
N ALA A 97 3.05 5.75 2.15
CA ALA A 97 3.65 6.31 0.93
C ALA A 97 2.65 6.42 -0.24
N GLY A 98 1.46 5.80 -0.14
CA GLY A 98 0.40 5.88 -1.13
C GLY A 98 0.22 4.63 -2.00
N ALA A 99 0.72 3.47 -1.56
CA ALA A 99 0.38 2.20 -2.18
C ALA A 99 -1.12 1.89 -1.97
N THR A 100 -1.82 1.48 -3.04
CA THR A 100 -3.25 1.14 -3.00
C THR A 100 -3.49 -0.31 -2.59
N GLY A 101 -2.50 -1.21 -2.78
CA GLY A 101 -2.61 -2.62 -2.45
C GLY A 101 -1.29 -3.24 -2.01
N TYR A 102 -1.36 -4.41 -1.38
CA TYR A 102 -0.18 -5.12 -0.87
C TYR A 102 -0.36 -6.63 -0.97
N LEU A 103 0.40 -7.25 -1.87
CA LEU A 103 0.36 -8.67 -2.17
C LEU A 103 1.72 -9.33 -1.93
N LEU A 104 1.68 -10.63 -1.68
CA LEU A 104 2.90 -11.42 -1.57
C LEU A 104 3.30 -11.98 -2.94
N LYS A 105 4.59 -12.12 -3.25
CA LYS A 105 5.07 -12.77 -4.51
C LYS A 105 4.60 -14.23 -4.64
N GLN A 106 4.20 -14.86 -3.54
CA GLN A 106 3.59 -16.18 -3.51
C GLN A 106 2.11 -16.20 -3.93
N THR A 107 1.49 -15.03 -4.13
CA THR A 107 0.09 -14.91 -4.58
C THR A 107 -0.08 -15.66 -5.91
N PRO A 108 -1.04 -16.59 -6.01
CA PRO A 108 -1.29 -17.34 -7.24
C PRO A 108 -1.55 -16.41 -8.44
N PRO A 109 -1.17 -16.79 -9.67
CA PRO A 109 -1.35 -15.96 -10.87
C PRO A 109 -2.77 -15.43 -11.07
N ASP A 110 -3.79 -16.28 -10.88
CA ASP A 110 -5.19 -15.88 -11.04
C ASP A 110 -5.63 -14.86 -9.98
N GLU A 111 -5.15 -15.02 -8.75
CA GLU A 111 -5.41 -14.07 -7.66
C GLU A 111 -4.72 -12.73 -7.91
N LEU A 112 -3.49 -12.73 -8.43
CA LEU A 112 -2.79 -11.52 -8.83
C LEU A 112 -3.55 -10.75 -9.93
N LEU A 113 -4.02 -11.45 -10.96
CA LEU A 113 -4.81 -10.83 -12.04
C LEU A 113 -6.14 -10.27 -11.52
N ASN A 114 -6.80 -10.97 -10.60
CA ASN A 114 -8.01 -10.50 -9.95
C ASN A 114 -7.74 -9.26 -9.08
N ALA A 115 -6.63 -9.24 -8.34
CA ALA A 115 -6.22 -8.09 -7.56
C ALA A 115 -5.91 -6.87 -8.45
N ILE A 116 -5.27 -7.05 -9.61
CA ILE A 116 -5.06 -5.95 -10.57
C ILE A 116 -6.40 -5.41 -11.08
N ARG A 117 -7.39 -6.27 -11.33
CA ARG A 117 -8.75 -5.81 -11.71
C ARG A 117 -9.46 -5.09 -10.56
N ASP A 118 -9.29 -5.58 -9.34
CA ASP A 118 -9.90 -5.00 -8.15
C ASP A 118 -9.37 -3.59 -7.89
N VAL A 119 -8.04 -3.42 -7.86
CA VAL A 119 -7.42 -2.11 -7.66
C VAL A 119 -7.79 -1.12 -8.78
N TYR A 120 -7.86 -1.58 -10.03
CA TYR A 120 -8.30 -0.77 -11.16
C TYR A 120 -9.74 -0.26 -11.00
N LYS A 121 -10.61 -1.03 -10.34
CA LYS A 121 -12.00 -0.65 -10.05
C LYS A 121 -12.17 0.18 -8.77
N GLY A 122 -11.07 0.56 -8.11
CA GLY A 122 -11.07 1.34 -6.87
C GLY A 122 -11.01 0.51 -5.59
N GLY A 123 -10.73 -0.80 -5.69
CA GLY A 123 -10.45 -1.66 -4.54
C GLY A 123 -9.04 -1.48 -3.98
N SER A 124 -8.76 -2.17 -2.86
CA SER A 124 -7.45 -2.18 -2.19
C SER A 124 -7.05 -3.62 -1.87
N PRO A 125 -6.54 -4.37 -2.86
CA PRO A 125 -6.31 -5.80 -2.68
C PRO A 125 -5.17 -6.06 -1.69
N MET A 126 -5.42 -6.97 -0.78
CA MET A 126 -4.45 -7.48 0.19
C MET A 126 -4.61 -8.98 0.30
N SER A 127 -3.51 -9.71 0.46
CA SER A 127 -3.63 -11.12 0.86
C SER A 127 -4.27 -11.21 2.25
N SER A 128 -5.01 -12.28 2.53
CA SER A 128 -5.74 -12.46 3.80
C SER A 128 -4.83 -12.31 5.03
N HIS A 129 -3.58 -12.75 4.93
CA HIS A 129 -2.57 -12.61 5.98
C HIS A 129 -2.16 -11.15 6.20
N ILE A 130 -1.93 -10.39 5.13
CA ILE A 130 -1.58 -8.97 5.18
C ILE A 130 -2.76 -8.15 5.73
N ALA A 131 -3.98 -8.41 5.24
CA ALA A 131 -5.18 -7.78 5.76
C ALA A 131 -5.33 -7.99 7.27
N ARG A 132 -5.06 -9.19 7.77
CA ARG A 132 -5.08 -9.49 9.21
C ARG A 132 -4.05 -8.67 9.99
N LYS A 133 -2.83 -8.49 9.46
CA LYS A 133 -1.79 -7.66 10.09
C LYS A 133 -2.21 -6.19 10.15
N VAL A 134 -2.79 -5.67 9.07
CA VAL A 134 -3.33 -4.30 9.03
C VAL A 134 -4.42 -4.14 10.10
N VAL A 135 -5.42 -5.03 10.15
CA VAL A 135 -6.49 -4.99 11.15
C VAL A 135 -5.94 -5.07 12.58
N ALA A 136 -5.03 -5.99 12.86
CA ALA A 136 -4.44 -6.16 14.19
C ALA A 136 -3.69 -4.90 14.66
N ALA A 137 -2.92 -4.28 13.78
CA ALA A 137 -2.20 -3.05 14.11
C ALA A 137 -3.14 -1.85 14.34
N PHE A 138 -4.25 -1.76 13.60
CA PHE A 138 -5.30 -0.76 13.89
C PHE A 138 -5.92 -0.97 15.28
N GLN A 139 -6.19 -2.23 15.68
CA GLN A 139 -6.73 -2.53 17.01
C GLN A 139 -5.77 -2.21 18.16
N GLN A 140 -4.46 -2.31 17.94
CA GLN A 140 -3.46 -1.97 18.96
C GLN A 140 -3.25 -0.46 19.10
N ASN A 141 -3.30 0.29 17.99
CA ASN A 141 -3.05 1.73 17.96
C ASN A 141 -4.29 2.59 18.21
N TYR A 142 -5.49 2.01 18.04
CA TYR A 142 -6.75 2.56 18.50
C TYR A 142 -7.31 1.65 19.59
N PRO A 143 -6.81 1.72 20.84
CA PRO A 143 -7.63 1.28 21.95
C PRO A 143 -8.93 2.06 21.81
N VAL A 144 -10.05 1.35 21.70
CA VAL A 144 -11.36 1.95 21.93
C VAL A 144 -11.26 2.48 23.34
N THR A 145 -10.96 3.76 23.50
CA THR A 145 -11.07 4.43 24.77
C THR A 145 -12.53 4.27 25.13
N GLN A 146 -12.80 3.37 26.07
CA GLN A 146 -13.82 3.66 27.07
C GLN A 146 -13.36 4.96 27.71
N ASN A 147 -13.72 6.10 27.10
CA ASN A 147 -13.66 7.41 27.73
C ASN A 147 -14.74 7.43 28.82
N THR A 148 -14.50 6.63 29.85
CA THR A 148 -14.82 6.96 31.22
C THR A 148 -13.48 7.12 31.92
N GLU A 149 -12.67 8.06 31.44
CA GLU A 149 -11.81 8.77 32.37
C GLU A 149 -12.77 9.61 33.24
N GLU A 150 -13.27 8.99 34.31
CA GLU A 150 -13.69 9.76 35.47
C GLU A 150 -12.48 10.61 35.83
N VAL A 151 -12.55 11.90 35.50
CA VAL A 151 -11.64 12.89 36.05
C VAL A 151 -11.87 12.88 37.56
N LYS A 152 -11.10 12.08 38.29
CA LYS A 152 -11.07 12.12 39.75
C LYS A 152 -10.38 13.41 40.14
N LEU A 153 -11.19 14.45 40.32
CA LEU A 153 -10.75 15.70 40.94
C LEU A 153 -10.13 15.34 42.30
N THR A 154 -9.00 15.95 42.61
CA THR A 154 -8.50 15.92 43.99
C THR A 154 -9.52 16.61 44.89
N PRO A 155 -9.56 16.31 46.21
CA PRO A 155 -10.51 16.96 47.12
C PRO A 155 -10.47 18.50 47.07
N ARG A 156 -9.31 19.06 46.70
CA ARG A 156 -9.12 20.50 46.54
C ARG A 156 -9.70 21.04 45.23
N GLU A 157 -9.58 20.29 44.14
CA GLU A 157 -10.16 20.68 42.85
C GLU A 157 -11.68 20.54 42.87
N GLU A 158 -12.22 19.54 43.57
CA GLU A 158 -13.66 19.37 43.77
C GLU A 158 -14.26 20.52 44.60
N GLN A 159 -13.56 20.96 45.65
CA GLN A 159 -13.93 22.16 46.42
C GLN A 159 -13.88 23.44 45.58
N ILE A 160 -12.85 23.62 44.74
CA ILE A 160 -12.74 24.79 43.86
C ILE A 160 -13.88 24.80 42.84
N LEU A 161 -14.23 23.64 42.28
CA LEU A 161 -15.34 23.52 41.34
C LEU A 161 -16.70 23.85 42.00
N ASP A 162 -16.94 23.37 43.23
CA ASP A 162 -18.17 23.67 43.98
C ASP A 162 -18.28 25.16 44.34
N LEU A 163 -17.16 25.81 44.66
CA LEU A 163 -17.12 27.26 44.91
C LEU A 163 -17.37 28.07 43.64
N LEU A 164 -16.81 27.66 42.49
CA LEU A 164 -17.05 28.32 41.21
C LEU A 164 -18.50 28.17 40.72
N ALA A 165 -19.13 27.03 41.00
CA ALA A 165 -20.52 26.78 40.62
C ALA A 165 -21.54 27.60 41.44
N LYS A 166 -21.14 28.10 42.61
CA LYS A 166 -21.99 28.89 43.51
C LYS A 166 -21.84 30.40 43.34
N GLY A 167 -20.91 30.85 42.49
CA GLY A 167 -20.68 32.27 42.15
C GLY A 167 -19.61 32.93 43.01
#